data_AF-A0A101GPJ2-F1
#
_entry.id   AF-A0A101GPJ2-F1
#
_cell.length_a   1.000
_cell.length_b   1.000
_cell.length_c   1.000
_cell.angle_alpha   90.00
_cell.angle_beta   90.00
_cell.angle_gamma   90.00
#
_symmetry.space_group_name_H-M   'P 1'
#
loop_
_entity.id
_entity.type
_entity.pdbx_description
1 polymer ?
#
loop_
_entity_poly.entity_id
_entity_poly.type
_entity_poly.pdbx_seq_one_letter_code
_entity_poly.pdbx_strand_id
1 'polypeptide(L)'
;MGLLFGDVISLYREEVYLLAAICIVAIVFIVVLYKEITAIIFDRRIAESVGIRVKPVYYAMLFVIALTVALCLPIIGGLLLYVWLVAPAAIALQFCNRLSAMFVVAPVVAAIVSITGALVGLEYSLPVAPLTAVLFSVVFIAAVIISPKRRVTFRKI
;
A
#
# COMPACT_ATOMS: atom_id res chain seq x y z
N MET A 1 26.31 0.29 -3.30
CA MET A 1 25.61 -0.21 -2.09
C MET A 1 24.50 0.72 -1.59
N GLY A 2 23.94 1.64 -2.40
CA GLY A 2 22.82 2.53 -2.00
C GLY A 2 21.42 2.10 -2.47
N LEU A 3 21.32 1.22 -3.47
CA LEU A 3 20.02 0.82 -4.06
C LEU A 3 19.19 -0.14 -3.17
N LEU A 4 19.81 -0.85 -2.23
CA LEU A 4 19.09 -1.80 -1.37
C LEU A 4 18.34 -1.11 -0.23
N PHE A 5 18.84 0.04 0.23
CA PHE A 5 18.31 0.76 1.39
C PHE A 5 17.53 2.03 1.02
N GLY A 6 17.57 2.43 -0.25
CA GLY A 6 16.92 3.64 -0.75
C GLY A 6 17.59 4.90 -0.23
N ASP A 7 17.47 6.00 -0.98
CA ASP A 7 17.89 7.32 -0.50
C ASP A 7 16.81 8.34 -0.83
N VAL A 8 16.13 8.81 0.22
CA VAL A 8 15.06 9.82 0.10
C VAL A 8 15.66 11.22 -0.10
N ILE A 9 16.93 11.41 0.23
CA ILE A 9 17.62 12.72 0.25
C ILE A 9 18.19 13.06 -1.13
N SER A 10 18.46 12.04 -1.96
CA SER A 10 19.03 12.20 -3.31
C SER A 10 17.99 12.39 -4.43
N LEU A 11 16.71 12.56 -4.09
CA LEU A 11 15.62 12.69 -5.07
C LEU A 11 15.70 13.98 -5.87
N TYR A 12 15.69 13.87 -7.20
CA TYR A 12 15.61 15.04 -8.07
C TYR A 12 14.16 15.57 -8.15
N ARG A 13 14.00 16.87 -8.41
CA ARG A 13 12.66 17.49 -8.52
C ARG A 13 11.79 16.80 -9.57
N GLU A 14 12.39 16.38 -10.67
CA GLU A 14 11.70 15.69 -11.77
C GLU A 14 11.13 14.33 -11.34
N GLU A 15 11.86 13.58 -10.52
CA GLU A 15 11.40 12.29 -9.99
C GLU A 15 10.19 12.47 -9.06
N VAL A 16 10.17 13.54 -8.27
CA VAL A 16 9.03 13.88 -7.39
C VAL A 16 7.79 14.20 -8.21
N TYR A 17 7.91 14.99 -9.29
CA TYR A 17 6.77 15.28 -10.18
C TYR A 17 6.25 14.03 -10.87
N LEU A 18 7.15 13.14 -11.30
CA LEU A 18 6.79 11.89 -11.95
C LEU A 18 6.10 10.93 -10.97
N LEU A 19 6.54 10.88 -9.72
CA LEU A 19 5.90 10.11 -8.64
C LEU A 19 4.51 10.66 -8.29
N ALA A 20 4.35 11.99 -8.27
CA ALA A 20 3.06 12.63 -8.07
C ALA A 20 2.09 12.33 -9.23
N ALA A 21 2.58 12.38 -10.48
CA ALA A 21 1.79 12.08 -11.66
C ALA A 21 1.31 10.62 -11.66
N ILE A 22 2.18 9.65 -11.36
CA ILE A 22 1.76 8.24 -11.30
C ILE A 22 0.78 7.97 -10.16
N CYS A 23 0.93 8.65 -9.03
CA CYS A 23 -0.01 8.55 -7.92
C CYS A 23 -1.42 9.00 -8.34
N ILE A 24 -1.54 10.13 -9.03
CA ILE A 24 -2.82 10.63 -9.57
C ILE A 24 -3.39 9.63 -10.57
N VAL A 25 -2.57 9.13 -11.51
CA VAL A 25 -3.00 8.13 -12.50
C VAL A 25 -3.52 6.87 -11.82
N ALA A 26 -2.83 6.37 -10.79
CA ALA A 26 -3.26 5.19 -10.03
C ALA A 26 -4.59 5.43 -9.30
N ILE A 27 -4.78 6.60 -8.68
CA ILE A 27 -6.05 6.96 -8.02
C ILE A 27 -7.19 7.01 -9.03
N VAL A 28 -7.00 7.71 -10.16
CA VAL A 28 -8.01 7.80 -11.22
C VAL A 28 -8.35 6.40 -11.76
N PHE A 29 -7.34 5.57 -11.99
CA PHE A 29 -7.52 4.19 -12.44
C PHE A 29 -8.37 3.38 -11.47
N ILE A 30 -8.08 3.46 -10.16
CA ILE A 30 -8.85 2.76 -9.13
C ILE A 30 -10.30 3.26 -9.06
N VAL A 31 -10.53 4.57 -9.15
CA VAL A 31 -11.87 5.15 -9.05
C VAL A 31 -12.73 4.78 -10.27
N VAL A 32 -12.17 4.87 -11.49
CA VAL A 32 -12.89 4.56 -12.73
C VAL A 32 -13.21 3.07 -12.83
N LEU A 33 -12.25 2.20 -12.49
CA LEU A 33 -12.39 0.75 -12.62
C LEU A 33 -12.74 0.05 -11.29
N TYR A 34 -13.27 0.79 -10.30
CA TYR A 34 -13.53 0.26 -8.96
C TYR A 34 -14.42 -0.99 -8.99
N LYS A 35 -15.45 -1.00 -9.86
CA LYS A 35 -16.41 -2.11 -9.97
C LYS A 35 -15.73 -3.35 -10.55
N GLU A 36 -14.94 -3.18 -11.60
CA GLU A 36 -14.21 -4.24 -12.29
C GLU A 36 -13.11 -4.83 -11.40
N ILE A 37 -12.33 -3.97 -10.74
CA ILE A 37 -11.29 -4.37 -9.77
C ILE A 37 -11.92 -5.21 -8.65
N THR A 38 -13.03 -4.74 -8.08
CA THR A 38 -13.73 -5.46 -7.00
C THR A 38 -14.20 -6.83 -7.49
N ALA A 39 -14.82 -6.91 -8.66
CA ALA A 39 -15.30 -8.18 -9.23
C ALA A 39 -14.16 -9.19 -9.47
N ILE A 40 -13.03 -8.72 -10.00
CA ILE A 40 -11.85 -9.54 -10.28
C ILE A 40 -11.20 -10.06 -8.99
N ILE A 41 -11.21 -9.28 -7.91
CA ILE A 41 -10.68 -9.67 -6.60
C ILE A 41 -11.54 -10.77 -5.94
N PHE A 42 -12.87 -10.73 -6.11
CA PHE A 42 -13.75 -11.76 -5.56
C PHE A 42 -13.65 -13.08 -6.31
N ASP A 43 -13.88 -13.05 -7.63
CA ASP A 43 -13.72 -14.23 -8.49
C ASP A 43 -13.65 -13.81 -9.95
N ARG A 44 -12.53 -14.15 -10.61
CA ARG A 44 -12.33 -13.87 -12.04
C ARG A 44 -13.35 -14.56 -12.94
N ARG A 45 -13.74 -15.80 -12.63
CA ARG A 45 -14.70 -16.59 -13.42
C ARG A 45 -16.11 -16.01 -13.29
N ILE A 46 -16.48 -15.51 -12.11
CA ILE A 46 -17.75 -14.83 -11.90
C ILE A 46 -17.75 -13.46 -12.61
N ALA A 47 -16.63 -12.73 -12.59
CA ALA A 47 -16.52 -11.48 -13.33
C ALA A 47 -16.68 -11.68 -14.85
N GLU A 48 -16.09 -12.74 -15.41
CA GLU A 48 -16.26 -13.10 -16.82
C GLU A 48 -17.72 -13.47 -17.17
N SER A 49 -18.44 -14.17 -16.28
CA SER A 49 -19.84 -14.54 -16.51
C SER A 49 -20.81 -13.36 -16.42
N VAL A 50 -20.44 -12.29 -15.70
CA VAL A 50 -21.20 -11.02 -15.61
C VAL A 50 -20.92 -10.09 -16.81
N GLY A 51 -20.09 -10.52 -17.77
CA GLY A 51 -19.80 -9.77 -18.99
C GLY A 51 -18.65 -8.77 -18.87
N ILE A 52 -17.88 -8.82 -17.77
CA ILE A 52 -16.68 -7.98 -17.60
C ILE A 52 -15.53 -8.58 -18.42
N ARG A 53 -14.87 -7.75 -19.21
CA ARG A 53 -13.64 -8.13 -19.92
C ARG A 53 -12.47 -8.18 -18.94
N VAL A 54 -12.30 -9.32 -18.26
CA VAL A 54 -11.30 -9.47 -17.19
C VAL A 54 -9.85 -9.30 -17.69
N LYS A 55 -9.52 -9.84 -18.86
CA LYS A 55 -8.15 -9.78 -19.42
C LYS A 55 -7.57 -8.36 -19.49
N PRO A 56 -8.18 -7.38 -20.20
CA PRO A 56 -7.61 -6.04 -20.30
C PRO A 56 -7.52 -5.32 -18.95
N VAL A 57 -8.53 -5.46 -18.08
CA VAL A 57 -8.49 -4.83 -16.76
C VAL A 57 -7.37 -5.41 -15.90
N TYR A 58 -7.19 -6.73 -15.94
CA TYR A 58 -6.14 -7.40 -15.19
C TYR A 58 -4.73 -6.98 -15.65
N TYR A 59 -4.48 -6.94 -16.96
CA TYR A 59 -3.20 -6.46 -17.49
C TYR A 59 -2.97 -4.97 -17.18
N ALA A 60 -4.02 -4.15 -17.23
CA ALA A 60 -3.91 -2.75 -16.86
C ALA A 60 -3.59 -2.57 -15.36
N MET A 61 -4.20 -3.36 -14.47
CA MET A 61 -3.84 -3.38 -13.04
C MET A 61 -2.37 -3.75 -12.84
N LEU A 62 -1.92 -4.84 -13.48
CA LEU A 62 -0.53 -5.28 -13.41
C LEU A 62 0.43 -4.19 -13.91
N PHE A 63 0.08 -3.52 -15.00
CA PHE A 63 0.90 -2.45 -15.57
C PHE A 63 1.03 -1.26 -14.61
N VAL A 64 -0.07 -0.77 -14.04
CA VAL A 64 -0.06 0.34 -13.08
C VAL A 64 0.73 -0.03 -11.82
N ILE A 65 0.55 -1.25 -11.30
CA ILE A 65 1.29 -1.75 -10.15
C ILE A 65 2.79 -1.81 -10.46
N ALA A 66 3.17 -2.44 -11.58
CA ALA A 66 4.57 -2.57 -11.98
C ALA A 66 5.24 -1.21 -12.14
N LEU A 67 4.55 -0.25 -12.77
CA LEU A 67 5.06 1.10 -12.99
C LEU A 67 5.21 1.86 -11.66
N THR A 68 4.25 1.73 -10.76
CA THR A 68 4.32 2.31 -9.40
C THR A 68 5.49 1.73 -8.61
N VAL A 69 5.65 0.40 -8.62
CA VAL A 69 6.74 -0.28 -7.90
C VAL A 69 8.11 0.11 -8.47
N ALA A 70 8.25 0.17 -9.80
CA ALA A 70 9.50 0.56 -10.44
C ALA A 70 9.97 1.97 -10.03
N LEU A 71 9.03 2.92 -9.90
CA LEU A 71 9.32 4.30 -9.51
C LEU A 71 9.60 4.46 -8.00
N CYS A 72 8.99 3.62 -7.17
CA CYS A 72 9.22 3.62 -5.72
C CYS A 72 10.53 2.92 -5.31
N LEU A 73 11.04 2.02 -6.14
CA LEU A 73 12.23 1.20 -5.87
C LEU A 73 13.49 2.02 -5.46
N PRO A 74 13.89 3.09 -6.16
CA PRO A 74 15.07 3.87 -5.78
C PRO A 74 14.90 4.64 -4.45
N ILE A 75 13.66 4.97 -4.08
CA ILE A 75 13.34 5.78 -2.90
C ILE A 75 13.37 4.92 -1.63
N ILE A 76 12.74 3.74 -1.70
CA ILE A 76 12.50 2.88 -0.53
C ILE A 76 13.58 1.81 -0.41
N GLY A 77 14.15 1.37 -1.53
CA GLY A 77 15.03 0.21 -1.60
C GLY A 77 14.26 -1.11 -1.76
N GLY A 78 14.80 -2.03 -2.55
CA GLY A 78 14.08 -3.24 -2.97
C GLY A 78 13.66 -4.19 -1.86
N LEU A 79 14.44 -4.27 -0.77
CA LEU A 79 14.09 -5.14 0.37
C LEU A 79 12.95 -4.53 1.21
N LEU A 80 12.95 -3.21 1.42
CA LEU A 80 11.99 -2.52 2.27
C LEU A 80 10.66 -2.26 1.57
N LEU A 81 10.67 -2.23 0.23
CA LEU A 81 9.46 -2.04 -0.57
C LEU A 81 8.38 -3.08 -0.27
N TYR A 82 8.76 -4.33 0.01
CA TYR A 82 7.81 -5.38 0.41
C TYR A 82 7.09 -5.05 1.72
N VAL A 83 7.78 -4.44 2.69
CA VAL A 83 7.17 -4.01 3.96
C VAL A 83 6.11 -2.96 3.68
N TRP A 84 6.42 -1.98 2.82
CA TRP A 84 5.48 -0.93 2.42
C TRP A 84 4.29 -1.43 1.61
N LEU A 85 4.45 -2.50 0.82
CA LEU A 85 3.32 -3.11 0.10
C LEU A 85 2.40 -3.91 1.02
N VAL A 86 2.95 -4.64 1.99
CA VAL A 86 2.20 -5.63 2.79
C VAL A 86 1.66 -5.03 4.09
N ALA A 87 2.46 -4.25 4.83
CA ALA A 87 2.11 -3.76 6.16
C ALA A 87 0.85 -2.88 6.20
N PRO A 88 0.69 -1.82 5.37
CA PRO A 88 -0.50 -0.98 5.45
C PRO A 88 -1.79 -1.73 5.08
N ALA A 89 -1.71 -2.66 4.12
CA ALA A 89 -2.83 -3.51 3.76
C ALA A 89 -3.21 -4.46 4.92
N ALA A 90 -2.21 -5.05 5.59
CA ALA A 90 -2.42 -5.91 6.74
C ALA A 90 -2.98 -5.16 7.96
N ILE A 91 -2.50 -3.94 8.22
CA ILE A 91 -3.05 -3.04 9.26
C ILE A 91 -4.51 -2.69 8.94
N ALA A 92 -4.81 -2.30 7.69
CA ALA A 92 -6.16 -1.93 7.30
C ALA A 92 -7.13 -3.12 7.38
N LEU A 93 -6.71 -4.33 7.00
CA LEU A 93 -7.51 -5.57 7.08
C LEU A 93 -7.98 -5.89 8.49
N GLN A 94 -7.21 -5.45 9.49
CA GLN A 94 -7.48 -5.72 10.88
C GLN A 94 -8.66 -4.89 11.42
N PHE A 95 -8.88 -3.70 10.85
CA PHE A 95 -9.96 -2.78 11.23
C PHE A 95 -11.11 -2.72 10.22
N CYS A 96 -10.85 -3.05 8.95
CA CYS A 96 -11.83 -2.95 7.88
C CYS A 96 -12.50 -4.30 7.55
N ASN A 97 -13.83 -4.26 7.39
CA ASN A 97 -14.63 -5.38 6.90
C ASN A 97 -15.14 -5.19 5.46
N ARG A 98 -14.91 -4.03 4.85
CA ARG A 98 -15.34 -3.71 3.49
C ARG A 98 -14.14 -3.34 2.62
N LEU A 99 -14.12 -3.86 1.39
CA LEU A 99 -13.06 -3.60 0.42
C LEU A 99 -12.97 -2.11 0.06
N SER A 100 -14.10 -1.42 -0.08
CA SER A 100 -14.16 0.03 -0.31
C SER A 100 -13.40 0.83 0.75
N ALA A 101 -13.57 0.47 2.03
CA ALA A 101 -12.88 1.13 3.13
C ALA A 101 -11.37 0.84 3.10
N MET A 102 -10.95 -0.37 2.69
CA MET A 102 -9.54 -0.73 2.62
C MET A 102 -8.77 0.10 1.60
N PHE A 103 -9.38 0.45 0.46
CA PHE A 103 -8.76 1.33 -0.56
C PHE A 103 -8.45 2.74 -0.04
N VAL A 104 -9.12 3.20 1.02
CA VAL A 104 -8.88 4.52 1.62
C VAL A 104 -8.03 4.40 2.88
N VAL A 105 -8.37 3.47 3.77
CA VAL A 105 -7.70 3.33 5.07
C VAL A 105 -6.25 2.89 4.91
N ALA A 106 -5.94 1.96 4.00
CA ALA A 106 -4.58 1.48 3.80
C ALA A 106 -3.61 2.61 3.39
N PRO A 107 -3.86 3.41 2.33
CA PRO A 107 -2.97 4.51 1.96
C PRO A 107 -2.93 5.64 3.01
N VAL A 108 -4.03 5.92 3.72
CA VAL A 108 -4.04 6.92 4.80
C VAL A 108 -3.14 6.48 5.95
N VAL A 109 -3.25 5.23 6.40
CA VAL A 109 -2.38 4.68 7.44
C VAL A 109 -0.93 4.67 6.97
N ALA A 110 -0.68 4.25 5.73
CA ALA A 110 0.66 4.29 5.15
C ALA A 110 1.26 5.70 5.19
N ALA A 111 0.50 6.71 4.75
CA ALA A 111 0.94 8.10 4.76
C ALA A 111 1.27 8.59 6.17
N ILE A 112 0.41 8.32 7.17
CA ILE A 112 0.65 8.74 8.56
C ILE A 112 1.93 8.10 9.11
N VAL A 113 2.12 6.80 8.89
CA VAL A 113 3.31 6.08 9.37
C VAL A 113 4.58 6.54 8.65
N SER A 114 4.51 6.75 7.35
CA SER A 114 5.64 7.24 6.56
C SER A 114 6.02 8.67 6.91
N ILE A 115 5.05 9.56 7.16
CA ILE A 115 5.31 10.95 7.59
C ILE A 115 5.95 10.96 8.99
N THR A 116 5.39 10.21 9.94
CA THR A 116 5.97 10.14 11.29
C THR A 116 7.38 9.55 11.27
N GLY A 117 7.62 8.51 10.47
CA GLY A 117 8.97 7.96 10.28
C GLY A 117 9.93 8.91 9.58
N ALA A 118 9.48 9.70 8.61
CA ALA A 118 10.29 10.72 7.97
C ALA A 118 10.69 11.84 8.94
N LEU A 119 9.75 12.35 9.74
CA LEU A 119 10.01 13.39 10.73
C LEU A 119 11.03 12.92 11.79
N VAL A 120 10.82 11.72 12.36
CA VAL A 120 11.75 11.15 13.35
C VAL A 120 13.11 10.86 12.74
N GLY A 121 13.15 10.39 11.49
CA GLY A 121 14.41 10.14 10.77
C GLY A 121 15.22 11.42 10.56
N LEU A 122 14.56 12.54 10.25
CA LEU A 122 15.20 13.85 10.06
C LEU A 122 15.76 14.42 11.38
N GLU A 123 14.99 14.37 12.47
CA GLU A 123 15.40 14.89 13.78
C GLU A 123 16.63 14.17 14.33
N TYR A 124 16.69 12.85 14.18
CA TYR A 124 17.79 12.04 14.71
C TYR A 124 18.90 11.73 13.69
N SER A 125 18.81 12.23 12.45
CA SER A 125 19.74 11.91 11.36
C SER A 125 19.88 10.40 11.09
N LEU A 126 18.78 9.64 11.24
CA LEU A 126 18.74 8.20 10.95
C LEU A 126 18.27 7.93 9.51
N PRO A 127 18.65 6.77 8.92
CA PRO A 127 18.10 6.32 7.65
C PRO A 127 16.56 6.19 7.70
N VAL A 128 15.87 7.02 6.92
CA VAL A 128 14.39 7.14 6.94
C VAL A 128 13.72 5.82 6.55
N ALA A 129 14.19 5.15 5.48
CA ALA A 129 13.52 3.95 4.97
C ALA A 129 13.52 2.79 6.00
N PRO A 130 14.66 2.37 6.60
CA PRO A 130 14.66 1.37 7.68
C PRO A 130 13.82 1.76 8.90
N LEU A 131 13.85 3.04 9.28
CA LEU A 131 13.08 3.53 10.42
C LEU A 131 11.56 3.42 10.18
N THR A 132 11.08 3.77 8.97
CA THR A 132 9.68 3.59 8.60
C THR A 132 9.26 2.12 8.62
N ALA A 133 10.11 1.18 8.19
CA ALA A 133 9.81 -0.25 8.21
C ALA A 133 9.64 -0.79 9.64
N VAL A 134 10.47 -0.33 10.58
CA VAL A 134 10.32 -0.66 12.01
C VAL A 134 9.02 -0.08 12.56
N LEU A 135 8.70 1.18 12.24
CA LEU A 135 7.44 1.81 12.66
C LEU A 135 6.21 1.06 12.10
N PHE A 136 6.23 0.65 10.84
CA PHE A 136 5.17 -0.18 10.26
C PHE A 136 4.99 -1.49 11.04
N SER A 137 6.09 -2.12 11.45
CA SER A 137 6.05 -3.36 12.22
C SER A 137 5.44 -3.13 13.61
N VAL A 138 5.82 -2.04 14.30
CA VAL A 138 5.26 -1.67 15.61
C VAL A 138 3.76 -1.36 15.50
N VAL A 139 3.37 -0.56 14.52
CA VAL A 139 1.96 -0.20 14.27
C VAL A 139 1.16 -1.44 13.89
N PHE A 140 1.72 -2.37 13.12
CA PHE A 140 1.08 -3.63 12.81
C PHE A 140 0.87 -4.49 14.06
N ILE A 141 1.87 -4.63 14.94
CA ILE A 141 1.71 -5.36 16.20
C ILE A 141 0.63 -4.70 17.07
N ALA A 142 0.64 -3.37 17.21
CA ALA A 142 -0.39 -2.64 17.95
C ALA A 142 -1.79 -2.86 17.35
N ALA A 143 -1.91 -2.79 16.03
CA ALA A 143 -3.15 -3.08 15.31
C ALA A 143 -3.64 -4.50 15.56
N VAL A 144 -2.75 -5.48 15.57
CA VAL A 144 -3.08 -6.89 15.83
C VAL A 144 -3.61 -7.08 17.25
N ILE A 145 -3.02 -6.40 18.25
CA ILE A 145 -3.45 -6.46 19.65
C ILE A 145 -4.83 -5.83 19.84
N ILE A 146 -5.06 -4.66 19.24
CA ILE A 146 -6.31 -3.88 19.38
C ILE A 146 -7.46 -4.50 18.55
N SER A 147 -7.11 -5.32 17.56
CA SER A 147 -8.04 -5.87 16.58
C SER A 147 -9.33 -6.47 17.14
N PRO A 148 -10.50 -5.98 16.71
CA PRO A 148 -11.78 -6.57 17.05
C PRO A 148 -12.02 -7.92 16.35
N LYS A 149 -11.36 -8.24 15.22
CA LYS A 149 -11.52 -9.54 14.52
C LYS A 149 -10.98 -10.72 15.33
N ARG A 150 -10.09 -10.48 16.29
CA ARG A 150 -9.55 -11.50 17.19
C ARG A 150 -10.27 -11.57 18.54
N ARG A 151 -11.26 -10.70 18.79
CA ARG A 151 -12.27 -10.99 19.82
C ARG A 151 -13.14 -12.11 19.27
N VAL A 152 -12.65 -13.33 19.46
CA VAL A 152 -13.48 -14.53 19.47
C VAL A 152 -14.58 -14.21 20.47
N THR A 153 -15.73 -13.76 19.94
CA THR A 153 -16.95 -13.80 20.72
C THR A 153 -17.16 -15.29 20.93
N PHE A 154 -16.76 -15.76 22.13
CA PHE A 154 -17.27 -16.98 22.70
C PHE A 154 -18.79 -16.81 22.72
N ARG A 155 -19.43 -17.14 21.61
CA ARG A 155 -20.87 -17.23 21.51
C ARG A 155 -21.21 -18.50 22.29
N LYS A 156 -21.53 -18.32 23.58
CA LYS A 156 -22.15 -19.35 24.41
C LYS A 156 -23.31 -19.94 23.59
N ILE A 157 -23.20 -21.23 23.31
CA ILE A 157 -24.29 -22.09 22.84
C ILE A 157 -25.28 -22.24 23.99
#